data_AF-T2II01-F1
#
_entry.id   AF-T2II01-F1
#
_cell.length_a   1.000
_cell.length_b   1.000
_cell.length_c   1.000
_cell.angle_alpha   90.00
_cell.angle_beta   90.00
_cell.angle_gamma   90.00
#
_symmetry.space_group_name_H-M   'P 1'
#
loop_
_entity.id
_entity.type
_entity.pdbx_description
1 polymer ?
#
loop_
_entity_poly.entity_id
_entity_poly.type
_entity_poly.pdbx_seq_one_letter_code
_entity_poly.pdbx_strand_id
1 'polypeptide(L)'
;MQETLERRADYAFGIIRDEDEYIQKFEYRYASIILNKTLREAIGDWIQDSDKTTIDDYIKEHRLRGGQRAIYTRTLGEIYQVIFGKYKKEINRDLDVAEYRTPKDSVHVTQLQRIAQIEDLAAKYIARRVLKPIEAVREAAEVLMIDIEQTKLGDRVTRTDVHKVLKAKSS
;
A
#
# COMPACT_ATOMS: atom_id res chain seq x y z
N MET A 1 11.24 -34.61 7.12
CA MET A 1 12.32 -34.09 6.24
C MET A 1 11.81 -33.88 4.81
N GLN A 2 11.14 -34.88 4.22
CA GLN A 2 10.49 -34.79 2.90
C GLN A 2 9.36 -33.75 2.86
N GLU A 3 8.51 -33.73 3.90
CA GLU A 3 7.43 -32.76 4.08
C GLU A 3 7.91 -31.29 4.14
N THR A 4 9.13 -31.06 4.64
CA THR A 4 9.73 -29.72 4.75
C THR A 4 10.29 -29.23 3.42
N LEU A 5 10.75 -30.15 2.56
CA LEU A 5 11.20 -29.88 1.20
C LEU A 5 10.02 -29.66 0.25
N GLU A 6 8.96 -30.46 0.39
CA GLU A 6 7.70 -30.26 -0.35
C GLU A 6 7.06 -28.92 0.00
N ARG A 7 6.95 -28.55 1.29
CA ARG A 7 6.45 -27.23 1.70
C ARG A 7 7.28 -26.07 1.14
N ARG A 8 8.61 -26.21 1.06
CA ARG A 8 9.49 -25.19 0.44
C ARG A 8 9.32 -25.09 -1.07
N ALA A 9 9.11 -26.23 -1.74
CA ALA A 9 8.83 -26.25 -3.17
C ALA A 9 7.43 -25.68 -3.47
N ASP A 10 6.41 -26.05 -2.70
CA ASP A 10 5.05 -25.51 -2.82
C ASP A 10 5.01 -23.99 -2.60
N TYR A 11 5.76 -23.48 -1.63
CA TYR A 11 5.96 -22.04 -1.41
C TYR A 11 6.65 -21.38 -2.62
N ALA A 12 7.68 -22.01 -3.18
CA ALA A 12 8.37 -21.53 -4.38
C ALA A 12 7.51 -21.59 -5.67
N PHE A 13 6.53 -22.50 -5.75
CA PHE A 13 5.61 -22.65 -6.89
C PHE A 13 4.23 -22.01 -6.65
N GLY A 14 4.01 -21.37 -5.51
CA GLY A 14 2.76 -20.72 -5.13
C GLY A 14 1.55 -21.67 -5.04
N ILE A 15 1.76 -22.93 -4.65
CA ILE A 15 0.65 -23.88 -4.43
C ILE A 15 0.05 -23.60 -3.06
N ILE A 16 -1.16 -23.06 -3.03
CA ILE A 16 -1.91 -22.80 -1.80
C ILE A 16 -2.68 -24.07 -1.45
N ARG A 17 -2.22 -24.80 -0.43
CA ARG A 17 -2.84 -26.05 0.04
C ARG A 17 -3.80 -25.84 1.22
N ASP A 18 -3.73 -24.67 1.85
CA ASP A 18 -4.53 -24.30 3.01
C ASP A 18 -5.56 -23.24 2.63
N GLU A 19 -6.85 -23.60 2.76
CA GLU A 19 -7.98 -22.73 2.43
C GLU A 19 -8.05 -21.51 3.36
N ASP A 20 -7.65 -21.67 4.63
CA ASP A 20 -7.64 -20.58 5.61
C ASP A 20 -6.56 -19.55 5.27
N GLU A 21 -5.38 -20.02 4.84
CA GLU A 21 -4.29 -19.16 4.38
C GLU A 21 -4.70 -18.39 3.10
N TYR A 22 -5.43 -19.03 2.18
CA TYR A 22 -5.99 -18.38 1.00
C TYR A 22 -6.98 -17.28 1.37
N ILE A 23 -7.95 -17.60 2.24
CA ILE A 23 -9.00 -16.66 2.69
C ILE A 23 -8.34 -15.46 3.38
N GLN A 24 -7.41 -15.71 4.29
CA GLN A 24 -6.70 -14.65 5.00
C GLN A 24 -5.95 -13.72 4.04
N LYS A 25 -5.21 -14.27 3.07
CA LYS A 25 -4.52 -13.47 2.04
C LYS A 25 -5.50 -12.67 1.17
N PHE A 26 -6.63 -13.28 0.82
CA PHE A 26 -7.71 -12.62 0.07
C PHE A 26 -8.28 -11.43 0.84
N GLU A 27 -8.60 -11.61 2.12
CA GLU A 27 -9.16 -10.59 3.00
C GLU A 27 -8.20 -9.42 3.18
N TYR A 28 -6.91 -9.68 3.44
CA TYR A 28 -5.91 -8.61 3.57
C TYR A 28 -5.76 -7.82 2.28
N ARG A 29 -5.71 -8.51 1.14
CA ARG A 29 -5.71 -7.86 -0.16
C ARG A 29 -6.96 -6.99 -0.31
N TYR A 30 -8.14 -7.52 0.01
CA TYR A 30 -9.40 -6.79 -0.15
C TYR A 30 -9.42 -5.53 0.70
N ALA A 31 -9.06 -5.65 1.99
CA ALA A 31 -8.91 -4.53 2.90
C ALA A 31 -7.94 -3.48 2.35
N SER A 32 -6.80 -3.91 1.80
CA SER A 32 -5.81 -3.02 1.19
C SER A 32 -6.33 -2.23 -0.03
N ILE A 33 -7.35 -2.73 -0.75
CA ILE A 33 -8.04 -1.91 -1.79
C ILE A 33 -8.84 -0.80 -1.12
N ILE A 34 -9.65 -1.20 -0.13
CA ILE A 34 -10.64 -0.33 0.47
C ILE A 34 -9.91 0.81 1.15
N LEU A 35 -8.87 0.50 1.93
CA LEU A 35 -8.06 1.49 2.63
C LEU A 35 -7.28 2.40 1.68
N ASN A 36 -6.78 1.88 0.54
CA ASN A 36 -6.20 2.75 -0.50
C ASN A 36 -7.22 3.73 -1.09
N LYS A 37 -8.46 3.27 -1.30
CA LYS A 37 -9.56 4.12 -1.77
C LYS A 37 -9.90 5.18 -0.72
N THR A 38 -10.03 4.78 0.54
CA THR A 38 -10.30 5.69 1.67
C THR A 38 -9.21 6.76 1.82
N LEU A 39 -7.93 6.38 1.73
CA LEU A 39 -6.83 7.35 1.76
C LEU A 39 -6.92 8.34 0.58
N ARG A 40 -7.23 7.84 -0.62
CA ARG A 40 -7.37 8.69 -1.81
C ARG A 40 -8.53 9.68 -1.68
N GLU A 41 -9.65 9.25 -1.11
CA GLU A 41 -10.80 10.10 -0.82
C GLU A 41 -10.43 11.17 0.20
N ALA A 42 -9.82 10.80 1.34
CA ALA A 42 -9.39 11.76 2.36
C ALA A 42 -8.41 12.82 1.82
N ILE A 43 -7.46 12.42 0.96
CA ILE A 43 -6.56 13.38 0.27
C ILE A 43 -7.35 14.28 -0.68
N GLY A 44 -8.31 13.72 -1.41
CA GLY A 44 -9.17 14.48 -2.32
C GLY A 44 -9.97 15.55 -1.58
N ASP A 45 -10.61 15.17 -0.48
CA ASP A 45 -11.39 16.06 0.39
C ASP A 45 -10.49 17.15 0.97
N TRP A 46 -9.30 16.79 1.47
CA TRP A 46 -8.33 17.78 1.95
C TRP A 46 -7.92 18.78 0.86
N ILE A 47 -7.73 18.35 -0.38
CA ILE A 47 -7.42 19.25 -1.50
C ILE A 47 -8.59 20.18 -1.82
N GLN A 48 -9.82 19.66 -1.82
CA GLN A 48 -11.01 20.43 -2.16
C GLN A 48 -11.35 21.47 -1.08
N ASP A 49 -11.15 21.12 0.18
CA ASP A 49 -11.47 21.95 1.33
C ASP A 49 -10.38 22.97 1.69
N SER A 50 -9.17 22.80 1.17
CA SER A 50 -8.06 23.72 1.37
C SER A 50 -8.14 24.91 0.41
N ASP A 51 -7.74 26.08 0.89
CA ASP A 51 -7.58 27.23 0.01
C ASP A 51 -6.38 27.06 -0.93
N LYS A 52 -6.40 27.79 -2.04
CA LYS A 52 -5.40 27.65 -3.10
C LYS A 52 -3.97 27.93 -2.58
N THR A 53 -3.80 28.90 -1.70
CA THR A 53 -2.48 29.25 -1.15
C THR A 53 -1.89 28.08 -0.37
N THR A 54 -2.68 27.44 0.51
CA THR A 54 -2.25 26.24 1.24
C THR A 54 -1.78 25.13 0.32
N ILE A 55 -2.51 24.90 -0.78
CA ILE A 55 -2.16 23.87 -1.76
C ILE A 55 -0.88 24.23 -2.53
N ASP A 56 -0.74 25.47 -2.98
CA ASP A 56 0.43 25.94 -3.72
C ASP A 56 1.69 25.89 -2.84
N ASP A 57 1.58 26.30 -1.57
CA ASP A 57 2.65 26.22 -0.59
C ASP A 57 3.05 24.77 -0.30
N TYR A 58 2.07 23.87 -0.15
CA TYR A 58 2.32 22.45 0.06
C TYR A 58 3.03 21.80 -1.14
N ILE A 59 2.61 22.14 -2.36
CA ILE A 59 3.27 21.69 -3.59
C ILE A 59 4.72 22.16 -3.64
N LYS A 60 4.99 23.40 -3.22
CA LYS A 60 6.34 23.98 -3.19
C LYS A 60 7.21 23.35 -2.10
N GLU A 61 6.68 23.21 -0.89
CA GLU A 61 7.32 22.60 0.28
C GLU A 61 7.84 21.20 -0.07
N HIS A 62 6.99 20.37 -0.69
CA HIS A 62 7.31 18.99 -1.05
C HIS A 62 7.86 18.83 -2.47
N ARG A 63 8.11 19.94 -3.19
CA ARG A 63 8.65 19.97 -4.56
C ARG A 63 7.87 19.06 -5.53
N LEU A 64 6.54 19.09 -5.46
CA LEU A 64 5.66 18.18 -6.18
C LEU A 64 5.55 18.56 -7.66
N ARG A 65 6.09 17.70 -8.54
CA ARG A 65 5.96 17.87 -10.00
C ARG A 65 4.60 17.32 -10.45
N GLY A 66 3.74 18.17 -11.01
CA GLY A 66 2.40 17.78 -11.50
C GLY A 66 1.22 18.35 -10.71
N GLY A 67 1.47 19.34 -9.84
CA GLY A 67 0.42 20.08 -9.13
C GLY A 67 -0.35 19.21 -8.12
N GLN A 68 -1.65 19.51 -7.95
CA GLN A 68 -2.52 18.80 -7.00
C GLN A 68 -2.53 17.27 -7.20
N ARG A 69 -2.46 16.79 -8.44
CA ARG A 69 -2.45 15.35 -8.74
C ARG A 69 -1.22 14.65 -8.16
N ALA A 70 -0.11 15.36 -8.03
CA ALA A 70 1.13 14.81 -7.50
C ALA A 70 1.10 14.61 -5.99
N ILE A 71 0.16 15.24 -5.26
CA ILE A 71 -0.03 15.06 -3.82
C ILE A 71 -0.28 13.58 -3.51
N TYR A 72 -1.28 12.98 -4.17
CA TYR A 72 -1.59 11.56 -3.98
C TYR A 72 -0.40 10.66 -4.32
N THR A 73 0.23 10.86 -5.48
CA THR A 73 1.37 10.03 -5.90
C THR A 73 2.55 10.14 -4.94
N ARG A 74 2.81 11.35 -4.41
CA ARG A 74 3.87 11.55 -3.43
C ARG A 74 3.51 10.94 -2.09
N THR A 75 2.27 11.06 -1.62
CA THR A 75 1.83 10.41 -0.37
C THR A 75 1.99 8.89 -0.44
N LEU A 76 1.59 8.25 -1.55
CA LEU A 76 1.88 6.82 -1.75
C LEU A 76 3.38 6.51 -1.80
N GLY A 77 4.16 7.38 -2.44
CA GLY A 77 5.61 7.26 -2.46
C GLY A 77 6.21 7.35 -1.06
N GLU A 78 5.66 8.19 -0.20
CA GLU A 78 6.09 8.34 1.19
C GLU A 78 5.81 7.08 2.00
N ILE A 79 4.66 6.41 1.79
CA ILE A 79 4.37 5.11 2.43
C ILE A 79 5.46 4.09 2.10
N TYR A 80 5.91 4.06 0.86
CA TYR A 80 7.01 3.17 0.46
C TYR A 80 8.36 3.58 1.06
N GLN A 81 8.62 4.89 1.19
CA GLN A 81 9.83 5.39 1.84
C GLN A 81 9.88 5.01 3.32
N VAL A 82 8.79 5.19 4.07
CA VAL A 82 8.78 4.90 5.52
C VAL A 82 8.85 3.40 5.82
N ILE A 83 8.27 2.55 4.96
CA ILE A 83 8.31 1.09 5.17
C ILE A 83 9.61 0.48 4.65
N PHE A 84 10.06 0.85 3.44
CA PHE A 84 11.13 0.14 2.74
C PHE A 84 12.42 0.95 2.58
N GLY A 85 12.41 2.25 2.92
CA GLY A 85 13.52 3.17 2.62
C GLY A 85 13.75 3.38 1.11
N LYS A 86 12.79 2.99 0.26
CA LYS A 86 12.97 2.83 -1.19
C LYS A 86 11.80 3.41 -1.98
N TYR A 87 12.06 3.87 -3.20
CA TYR A 87 11.00 4.29 -4.10
C TYR A 87 10.41 3.09 -4.85
N LYS A 88 9.21 3.26 -5.40
CA LYS A 88 8.48 2.25 -6.18
C LYS A 88 9.37 1.47 -7.15
N LYS A 89 10.22 2.16 -7.91
CA LYS A 89 11.09 1.53 -8.92
C LYS A 89 12.10 0.57 -8.31
N GLU A 90 12.70 0.95 -7.19
CA GLU A 90 13.69 0.15 -6.47
C GLU A 90 13.03 -1.07 -5.84
N ILE A 91 11.86 -0.87 -5.21
CA ILE A 91 11.06 -1.97 -4.66
C ILE A 91 10.70 -2.98 -5.75
N ASN A 92 10.19 -2.51 -6.89
CA ASN A 92 9.84 -3.40 -8.00
C ASN A 92 11.06 -4.15 -8.56
N ARG A 93 12.24 -3.50 -8.57
CA ARG A 93 13.49 -4.16 -8.97
C ARG A 93 13.89 -5.25 -7.98
N ASP A 94 13.79 -5.00 -6.68
CA ASP A 94 14.09 -6.00 -5.65
C ASP A 94 13.14 -7.20 -5.70
N LEU A 95 11.90 -6.96 -6.11
CA LEU A 95 10.86 -7.98 -6.26
C LEU A 95 10.91 -8.69 -7.63
N ASP A 96 11.84 -8.32 -8.53
CA ASP A 96 11.92 -8.81 -9.91
C ASP A 96 10.59 -8.67 -10.69
N VAL A 97 9.92 -7.51 -10.54
CA VAL A 97 8.68 -7.16 -11.26
C VAL A 97 8.84 -5.89 -12.08
N ALA A 98 8.02 -5.75 -13.12
CA ALA A 98 8.09 -4.60 -14.02
C ALA A 98 7.87 -3.26 -13.29
N GLU A 99 8.72 -2.26 -13.58
CA GLU A 99 8.73 -0.95 -12.86
C GLU A 99 7.38 -0.23 -12.81
N TYR A 100 6.52 -0.42 -13.82
CA TYR A 100 5.21 0.23 -13.89
C TYR A 100 4.18 -0.38 -12.94
N ARG A 101 4.34 -1.63 -12.49
CA ARG A 101 3.40 -2.31 -11.58
C ARG A 101 3.38 -1.70 -10.19
N THR A 102 2.27 -1.84 -9.47
CA THR A 102 2.19 -1.38 -8.08
C THR A 102 2.84 -2.41 -7.15
N PRO A 103 3.78 -2.03 -6.26
CA PRO A 103 4.41 -2.95 -5.32
C PRO A 103 3.40 -3.71 -4.45
N LYS A 104 2.26 -3.08 -4.10
CA LYS A 104 1.18 -3.70 -3.31
C LYS A 104 0.66 -5.02 -3.88
N ASP A 105 0.78 -5.24 -5.19
CA ASP A 105 0.32 -6.47 -5.84
C ASP A 105 1.37 -7.59 -5.80
N SER A 106 2.56 -7.34 -5.24
CA SER A 106 3.70 -8.26 -5.29
C SER A 106 4.46 -8.38 -3.97
N VAL A 107 4.23 -7.50 -2.99
CA VAL A 107 4.84 -7.61 -1.66
C VAL A 107 4.20 -8.70 -0.80
N HIS A 108 4.96 -9.23 0.15
CA HIS A 108 4.48 -10.22 1.11
C HIS A 108 3.31 -9.70 1.96
N VAL A 109 2.42 -10.60 2.40
CA VAL A 109 1.14 -10.25 3.05
C VAL A 109 1.34 -9.40 4.31
N THR A 110 2.39 -9.64 5.08
CA THR A 110 2.74 -8.84 6.27
C THR A 110 3.13 -7.41 5.91
N GLN A 111 3.79 -7.21 4.77
CA GLN A 111 4.17 -5.88 4.27
C GLN A 111 2.94 -5.16 3.71
N LEU A 112 2.04 -5.92 3.06
CA LEU A 112 0.74 -5.42 2.61
C LEU A 112 -0.13 -4.94 3.78
N GLN A 113 -0.13 -5.69 4.89
CA GLN A 113 -0.80 -5.28 6.13
C GLN A 113 -0.22 -3.98 6.69
N ARG A 114 1.12 -3.85 6.76
CA ARG A 114 1.77 -2.61 7.22
C ARG A 114 1.41 -1.41 6.35
N ILE A 115 1.42 -1.58 5.03
CA ILE A 115 0.93 -0.57 4.08
C ILE A 115 -0.52 -0.19 4.40
N ALA A 116 -1.39 -1.18 4.58
CA ALA A 116 -2.81 -0.95 4.87
C ALA A 116 -3.04 -0.24 6.22
N GLN A 117 -2.27 -0.57 7.25
CA GLN A 117 -2.33 0.09 8.57
C GLN A 117 -1.92 1.56 8.49
N ILE A 118 -0.86 1.88 7.74
CA ILE A 118 -0.45 3.27 7.49
C ILE A 118 -1.53 4.00 6.68
N GLU A 119 -2.08 3.37 5.63
CA GLU A 119 -3.15 3.97 4.82
C GLU A 119 -4.39 4.32 5.66
N ASP A 120 -4.82 3.42 6.55
CA ASP A 120 -5.96 3.64 7.45
C ASP A 120 -5.71 4.79 8.44
N LEU A 121 -4.57 4.76 9.13
CA LEU A 121 -4.26 5.77 10.15
C LEU A 121 -4.00 7.15 9.53
N ALA A 122 -3.28 7.21 8.41
CA ALA A 122 -3.04 8.46 7.67
C ALA A 122 -4.36 9.03 7.15
N ALA A 123 -5.26 8.20 6.59
CA ALA A 123 -6.57 8.65 6.14
C ALA A 123 -7.38 9.29 7.28
N LYS A 124 -7.35 8.69 8.48
CA LYS A 124 -8.01 9.24 9.68
C LYS A 124 -7.42 10.60 10.10
N TYR A 125 -6.09 10.76 10.07
CA TYR A 125 -5.46 12.03 10.39
C TYR A 125 -5.79 13.14 9.38
N ILE A 126 -5.81 12.81 8.09
CA ILE A 126 -6.18 13.74 7.03
C ILE A 126 -7.66 14.12 7.13
N ALA A 127 -8.55 13.15 7.27
CA ALA A 127 -10.00 13.37 7.36
C ALA A 127 -10.40 14.21 8.58
N ARG A 128 -9.68 14.06 9.71
CA ARG A 128 -9.87 14.89 10.91
C ARG A 128 -9.18 16.25 10.82
N ARG A 129 -8.54 16.56 9.68
CA ARG A 129 -7.77 17.78 9.41
C ARG A 129 -6.67 18.05 10.45
N VAL A 130 -6.12 16.99 11.03
CA VAL A 130 -5.03 17.10 12.02
C VAL A 130 -3.71 17.30 11.28
N LEU A 131 -3.50 16.58 10.18
CA LEU A 131 -2.24 16.57 9.45
C LEU A 131 -2.47 16.68 7.93
N LYS A 132 -1.48 17.28 7.27
CA LYS A 132 -1.36 17.30 5.80
C LYS A 132 -0.94 15.89 5.30
N PRO A 133 -1.15 15.55 4.01
CA PRO A 133 -1.06 14.16 3.55
C PRO A 133 0.28 13.42 3.77
N ILE A 134 1.43 14.05 3.55
CA ILE A 134 2.75 13.41 3.70
C ILE A 134 3.10 13.27 5.19
N GLU A 135 2.77 14.30 5.95
CA GLU A 135 2.95 14.40 7.40
C GLU A 135 2.11 13.34 8.11
N ALA A 136 0.86 13.13 7.67
CA ALA A 136 -0.01 12.08 8.16
C ALA A 136 0.58 10.67 7.99
N VAL A 137 1.30 10.43 6.89
CA VAL A 137 1.99 9.14 6.66
C VAL A 137 3.18 8.98 7.60
N ARG A 138 3.98 10.04 7.80
CA ARG A 138 5.13 10.01 8.71
C ARG A 138 4.69 9.78 10.16
N GLU A 139 3.68 10.53 10.61
CA GLU A 139 3.09 10.36 11.94
C GLU A 139 2.51 8.95 12.12
N ALA A 140 1.79 8.44 11.11
CA ALA A 140 1.24 7.09 11.16
C ALA A 140 2.34 6.04 11.29
N ALA A 141 3.45 6.18 10.57
CA ALA A 141 4.59 5.28 10.67
C ALA A 141 5.27 5.36 12.05
N GLU A 142 5.40 6.56 12.62
CA GLU A 142 5.96 6.77 13.96
C GLU A 142 5.09 6.14 15.05
N VAL A 143 3.78 6.41 15.04
CA VAL A 143 2.83 5.85 16.01
C VAL A 143 2.75 4.32 15.91
N LEU A 144 2.84 3.77 14.70
CA LEU A 144 2.87 2.33 14.47
C LEU A 144 4.25 1.70 14.74
N MET A 145 5.26 2.50 15.09
CA MET A 145 6.65 2.06 15.33
C MET A 145 7.19 1.23 14.16
N ILE A 146 7.02 1.74 12.94
CA ILE A 146 7.44 1.04 11.72
C ILE A 146 8.95 1.20 11.53
N ASP A 147 9.66 0.08 11.65
CA ASP A 147 11.06 -0.02 11.21
C ASP A 147 11.15 -0.30 9.71
N ILE A 148 12.21 0.25 9.09
CA ILE A 148 12.52 -0.03 7.69
C ILE A 148 12.78 -1.53 7.52
N GLU A 149 12.05 -2.14 6.59
CA GLU A 149 12.13 -3.56 6.28
C GLU A 149 12.64 -3.83 4.87
N GLN A 150 13.28 -4.99 4.69
CA GLN A 150 13.63 -5.48 3.35
C GLN A 150 12.36 -5.91 2.59
N THR A 151 12.30 -5.56 1.32
CA THR A 151 11.25 -5.97 0.39
C THR A 151 11.23 -7.49 0.23
N LYS A 152 10.06 -8.10 0.37
CA LYS A 152 9.87 -9.55 0.22
C LYS A 152 8.78 -9.81 -0.82
N LEU A 153 9.07 -10.69 -1.77
CA LEU A 153 8.07 -11.15 -2.73
C LEU A 153 6.98 -11.91 -1.98
N GLY A 154 5.74 -11.54 -2.26
CA GLY A 154 4.54 -12.15 -1.71
C GLY A 154 3.94 -13.20 -2.62
N ASP A 155 3.00 -13.96 -2.05
CA ASP A 155 2.36 -15.10 -2.69
C ASP A 155 1.27 -14.74 -3.71
N ARG A 156 0.87 -15.78 -4.45
CA ARG A 156 0.04 -15.86 -5.67
C ARG A 156 -1.33 -15.16 -5.68
N VAL A 157 -1.89 -14.71 -4.55
CA VAL A 157 -3.23 -14.07 -4.51
C VAL A 157 -3.11 -12.60 -4.87
N THR A 158 -3.44 -12.26 -6.11
CA THR A 158 -3.25 -10.92 -6.64
C THR A 158 -4.50 -10.04 -6.49
N ARG A 159 -4.31 -8.74 -6.76
CA ARG A 159 -5.43 -7.81 -6.94
C ARG A 159 -6.45 -8.30 -7.97
N THR A 160 -6.01 -8.97 -9.03
CA THR A 160 -6.90 -9.45 -10.07
C THR A 160 -7.84 -10.54 -9.55
N ASP A 161 -7.35 -11.46 -8.70
CA ASP A 161 -8.09 -12.65 -8.27
C ASP A 161 -9.31 -12.30 -7.44
N VAL A 162 -9.17 -11.37 -6.51
CA VAL A 162 -10.31 -10.90 -5.70
C VAL A 162 -11.28 -10.04 -6.49
N HIS A 163 -10.83 -9.29 -7.50
CA HIS A 163 -11.78 -8.57 -8.36
C HIS A 163 -12.66 -9.56 -9.14
N LYS A 164 -12.11 -10.70 -9.58
CA LYS A 164 -12.89 -11.78 -10.22
C LYS A 164 -13.95 -12.33 -9.25
N VAL A 165 -13.57 -12.61 -8.00
CA VAL A 165 -14.51 -13.12 -6.97
C VAL A 165 -15.60 -12.11 -6.64
N LEU A 166 -15.26 -10.83 -6.46
CA LEU A 166 -16.26 -9.78 -6.19
C LEU A 166 -17.23 -9.61 -7.36
N LYS A 167 -16.73 -9.66 -8.60
CA LYS A 167 -17.58 -9.58 -9.80
C LYS A 167 -18.53 -10.78 -9.90
N ALA A 168 -18.05 -11.98 -9.60
CA ALA A 168 -18.86 -13.20 -9.59
C ALA A 168 -19.98 -13.16 -8.52
N LYS A 169 -19.75 -12.55 -7.36
CA LYS A 169 -20.79 -12.37 -6.31
C LYS A 169 -21.86 -11.32 -6.67
N SER A 170 -21.56 -10.40 -7.58
CA SER A 170 -22.48 -9.33 -8.01
C SER A 170 -23.33 -9.70 -9.23
N SER A 171 -23.12 -10.89 -9.80
CA SER A 171 -23.92 -11.45 -10.91
C SER A 171 -24.94 -12.45 -10.35
#